data_AF-A0A2T2R7R1-F1
#
_entry.id   AF-A0A2T2R7R1-F1
#
_cell.length_a   1.000
_cell.length_b   1.000
_cell.length_c   1.000
_cell.angle_alpha   90.00
_cell.angle_beta   90.00
_cell.angle_gamma   90.00
#
_symmetry.space_group_name_H-M   'P 1'
#
loop_
_entity.id
_entity.type
_entity.pdbx_description
1 polymer ?
#
loop_
_entity_poly.entity_id
_entity_poly.type
_entity_poly.pdbx_seq_one_letter_code
_entity_poly.pdbx_strand_id
1 'polypeptide(L)'
;MEEQEQYRKIEWEEDDVIAFSQADIKNSGFILESLEESIQYDRWGQNLTQNLSSNLNIDGRKIVPGNGNNSDRFTQWFDEGIDCKIMRAYDAKGWRNGKIRVKLNIEFELWEEKEDESESPLDNFRENQ
;
A
#
# COMPACT_ATOMS: atom_id res chain seq x y z
N MET A 1 -28.61 -8.94 11.52
CA MET A 1 -28.57 -7.58 10.96
C MET A 1 -27.20 -7.06 11.34
N GLU A 2 -26.22 -7.21 10.45
CA GLU A 2 -24.85 -6.76 10.73
C GLU A 2 -24.78 -5.26 10.47
N GLU A 3 -24.52 -4.48 11.52
CA GLU A 3 -24.22 -3.06 11.38
C GLU A 3 -22.93 -2.92 10.57
N GLN A 4 -23.03 -2.33 9.37
CA GLN A 4 -21.83 -1.91 8.65
C GLN A 4 -21.22 -0.75 9.40
N GLU A 5 -20.15 -1.01 10.15
CA GLU A 5 -19.34 0.02 10.80
C GLU A 5 -18.82 1.00 9.73
N GLN A 6 -19.37 2.22 9.72
CA GLN A 6 -19.01 3.26 8.78
C GLN A 6 -17.68 3.91 9.20
N TYR A 7 -16.56 3.28 8.84
CA TYR A 7 -15.24 3.85 9.07
C TYR A 7 -15.01 5.08 8.18
N ARG A 8 -14.66 6.22 8.80
CA ARG A 8 -14.18 7.40 8.06
C ARG A 8 -12.65 7.34 7.99
N LYS A 9 -12.10 7.47 6.78
CA LYS A 9 -10.65 7.68 6.60
C LYS A 9 -10.28 8.99 7.31
N ILE A 10 -9.26 8.94 8.14
CA ILE A 10 -8.67 10.11 8.80
C ILE A 10 -7.23 10.16 8.33
N GLU A 11 -6.78 11.34 7.90
CA GLU A 11 -5.36 11.59 7.68
C GLU A 11 -4.73 11.91 9.04
N TRP A 12 -3.68 11.18 9.42
CA TRP A 12 -2.88 11.48 10.60
C TRP A 12 -1.70 12.38 10.24
N GLU A 13 -1.23 13.20 11.17
CA GLU A 13 0.01 13.98 11.05
C GLU A 13 1.17 13.21 11.70
N GLU A 14 2.41 13.61 11.47
CA GLU A 14 3.59 13.01 12.10
C GLU A 14 3.56 13.11 13.63
N ASP A 15 3.06 14.22 14.20
CA ASP A 15 3.06 14.44 15.65
C ASP A 15 1.95 13.69 16.41
N ASP A 16 1.02 13.04 15.70
CA ASP A 16 -0.04 12.30 16.36
C ASP A 16 0.51 11.09 17.13
N VAL A 17 -0.27 10.59 18.07
CA VAL A 17 0.09 9.39 18.81
C VAL A 17 -0.97 8.31 18.64
N ILE A 18 -0.48 7.09 18.43
CA ILE A 18 -1.27 5.88 18.23
C ILE A 18 -0.94 4.91 19.34
N ALA A 19 -1.98 4.29 19.90
CA ALA A 19 -1.87 3.29 20.94
C ALA A 19 -2.51 1.98 20.48
N PHE A 20 -1.71 0.91 20.39
CA PHE A 20 -2.22 -0.46 20.16
C PHE A 20 -2.60 -1.14 21.49
N SER A 21 -2.00 -0.70 22.59
CA SER A 21 -2.34 -1.10 23.94
C SER A 21 -2.09 0.05 24.92
N GLN A 22 -2.50 -0.09 26.19
CA GLN A 22 -2.23 0.93 27.20
C GLN A 22 -0.73 1.16 27.46
N ALA A 23 0.12 0.19 27.14
CA ALA A 23 1.57 0.27 27.34
C ALA A 23 2.34 0.58 26.05
N ASP A 24 1.67 0.59 24.90
CA ASP A 24 2.30 0.73 23.59
C ASP A 24 1.75 1.94 22.86
N ILE A 25 2.29 3.11 23.23
CA ILE A 25 1.98 4.40 22.63
C ILE A 25 3.18 4.83 21.80
N LYS A 26 2.95 5.06 20.51
CA LYS A 26 3.96 5.46 19.54
C LYS A 26 3.50 6.70 18.80
N ASN A 27 4.47 7.51 18.41
CA ASN A 27 4.25 8.58 17.45
C ASN A 27 3.86 7.97 16.09
N SER A 28 2.92 8.58 15.38
CA SER A 28 2.43 8.12 14.07
C SER A 28 3.51 8.18 12.99
N GLY A 29 4.37 9.20 13.00
CA GLY A 29 5.55 9.28 12.13
C GLY A 29 6.46 8.07 12.32
N PHE A 30 6.76 7.69 13.56
CA PHE A 30 7.56 6.50 13.85
C PHE A 30 6.91 5.20 13.37
N ILE A 31 5.58 5.08 13.44
CA ILE A 31 4.86 3.91 12.91
C ILE A 31 4.98 3.85 11.38
N LEU A 32 4.83 4.99 10.69
CA LEU A 32 4.95 5.05 9.24
C LEU A 32 6.36 4.67 8.80
N GLU A 33 7.39 5.27 9.41
CA GLU A 33 8.80 4.96 9.16
C GLU A 33 9.08 3.47 9.39
N SER A 34 8.63 2.91 10.52
CA SER A 34 8.82 1.48 10.83
C SER A 34 8.17 0.56 9.79
N LEU A 35 6.99 0.92 9.29
CA LEU A 35 6.29 0.14 8.25
C LEU A 35 7.03 0.23 6.91
N GLU A 36 7.49 1.43 6.54
CA GLU A 36 8.29 1.64 5.32
C GLU A 36 9.61 0.88 5.37
N GLU A 37 10.34 0.97 6.48
CA GLU A 37 11.57 0.23 6.70
C GLU A 37 11.33 -1.28 6.62
N SER A 38 10.26 -1.79 7.23
CA SER A 38 9.93 -3.22 7.17
C SER A 38 9.75 -3.69 5.73
N ILE A 39 9.06 -2.91 4.89
CA ILE A 39 8.88 -3.23 3.45
C ILE A 39 10.23 -3.23 2.70
N GLN A 40 11.11 -2.27 3.00
CA GLN A 40 12.41 -2.15 2.33
C GLN A 40 13.38 -3.25 2.76
N TYR A 41 13.45 -3.55 4.06
CA TYR A 41 14.43 -4.49 4.63
C TYR A 41 14.00 -5.96 4.54
N ASP A 42 12.71 -6.29 4.56
CA ASP A 42 12.21 -7.68 4.57
C ASP A 42 12.32 -8.40 3.22
N ARG A 43 13.22 -7.92 2.34
CA ARG A 43 13.43 -8.47 0.99
C ARG A 43 12.13 -8.52 0.19
N TRP A 44 11.15 -7.69 0.53
CA TRP A 44 9.83 -7.74 -0.09
C TRP A 44 9.94 -7.51 -1.59
N GLY A 45 10.79 -6.56 -2.01
CA GLY A 45 11.14 -6.34 -3.42
C GLY A 45 11.85 -7.52 -4.08
N GLN A 46 12.73 -8.24 -3.38
CA GLN A 46 13.40 -9.44 -3.93
C GLN A 46 12.42 -10.60 -4.08
N ASN A 47 11.54 -10.82 -3.10
CA ASN A 47 10.50 -11.84 -3.15
C ASN A 47 9.50 -11.52 -4.26
N LEU A 48 9.08 -10.25 -4.38
CA LEU A 48 8.22 -9.79 -5.47
C LEU A 48 8.91 -10.01 -6.82
N THR A 49 10.18 -9.61 -6.96
CA THR A 49 10.97 -9.83 -8.18
C THR A 49 11.09 -11.31 -8.51
N GLN A 50 11.40 -12.18 -7.53
CA GLN A 50 11.49 -13.62 -7.74
C GLN A 50 10.15 -14.21 -8.16
N ASN A 51 9.05 -13.83 -7.51
CA ASN A 51 7.71 -14.30 -7.85
C ASN A 51 7.28 -13.83 -9.26
N LEU A 52 7.54 -12.57 -9.61
CA LEU A 52 7.21 -12.01 -10.92
C LEU A 52 8.10 -12.59 -12.04
N SER A 53 9.40 -12.77 -11.79
CA SER A 53 10.37 -13.25 -12.77
C SER A 53 10.36 -14.76 -12.97
N SER A 54 10.07 -15.54 -11.92
CA SER A 54 10.18 -17.00 -12.00
C SER A 54 8.91 -17.67 -12.51
N ASN A 55 7.71 -17.13 -12.28
CA ASN A 55 6.45 -17.73 -12.75
C ASN A 55 5.24 -16.77 -12.67
N LEU A 56 5.19 -15.70 -13.48
CA LEU A 56 3.89 -15.11 -13.84
C LEU A 56 3.15 -16.00 -14.85
N ASN A 57 2.87 -17.25 -14.47
CA ASN A 57 1.71 -17.92 -15.02
C ASN A 57 0.52 -17.31 -14.26
N ILE A 58 -0.03 -16.21 -14.78
CA ILE A 58 -1.30 -15.65 -14.32
C ILE A 58 -2.42 -16.63 -14.74
N ASP A 59 -2.35 -17.86 -14.24
CA ASP A 59 -3.54 -18.67 -14.08
C ASP A 59 -4.30 -18.00 -12.92
N GLY A 60 -5.62 -17.85 -13.02
CA GLY A 60 -6.45 -17.10 -12.06
C GLY A 60 -6.50 -17.69 -10.64
N ARG A 61 -5.53 -18.53 -10.27
CA ARG A 61 -5.33 -19.14 -8.96
C ARG A 61 -4.61 -18.15 -8.06
N LYS A 62 -5.34 -17.66 -7.07
CA LYS A 62 -4.81 -16.89 -5.94
C LYS A 62 -3.70 -17.71 -5.26
N ILE A 63 -2.45 -17.29 -5.37
CA ILE A 63 -1.36 -17.81 -4.54
C ILE A 63 -1.57 -17.22 -3.13
N VAL A 64 -2.00 -18.07 -2.19
CA VAL A 64 -2.08 -17.70 -0.77
C VAL A 64 -0.78 -18.12 -0.11
N PRO A 65 0.02 -17.20 0.47
CA PRO A 65 1.25 -17.57 1.14
C PRO A 65 0.95 -18.43 2.38
N GLY A 66 1.39 -19.69 2.34
CA GLY A 66 1.74 -20.51 3.51
C GLY A 66 0.60 -20.94 4.45
N ASN A 67 0.27 -22.22 4.39
CA ASN A 67 -0.53 -22.96 5.38
C ASN A 67 0.26 -23.17 6.69
N GLY A 68 0.53 -22.08 7.41
CA GLY A 68 1.11 -22.10 8.76
C GLY A 68 0.30 -21.18 9.66
N ASN A 69 0.21 -21.53 10.95
CA ASN A 69 -0.55 -20.82 12.00
C ASN A 69 -0.19 -19.31 12.20
N ASN A 70 0.68 -18.74 11.36
CA ASN A 70 1.07 -17.33 11.33
C ASN A 70 0.46 -16.54 10.15
N SER A 71 -0.13 -17.19 9.15
CA SER A 71 -0.73 -16.50 7.99
C SER A 71 -1.88 -15.56 8.40
N ASP A 72 -2.68 -15.98 9.37
CA ASP A 72 -3.80 -15.21 9.93
C ASP A 72 -3.38 -13.85 10.52
N ARG A 73 -2.16 -13.74 11.05
CA ARG A 73 -1.68 -12.49 11.68
C ARG A 73 -1.33 -11.42 10.65
N PHE A 74 -0.89 -11.82 9.46
CA PHE A 74 -0.53 -10.88 8.40
C PHE A 74 -1.75 -10.46 7.59
N THR A 75 -2.69 -11.37 7.31
CA THR A 75 -3.95 -11.04 6.63
C THR A 75 -4.76 -10.01 7.40
N GLN A 76 -4.69 -10.04 8.74
CA GLN A 76 -5.36 -9.06 9.59
C GLN A 76 -4.97 -7.61 9.25
N TRP A 77 -3.72 -7.30 8.90
CA TRP A 77 -3.28 -5.94 8.56
C TRP A 77 -3.86 -5.41 7.24
N PHE A 78 -4.20 -6.30 6.31
CA PHE A 78 -4.70 -5.95 4.97
C PHE A 78 -6.23 -6.02 4.88
N ASP A 79 -6.85 -7.02 5.51
CA ASP A 79 -8.29 -7.28 5.40
C ASP A 79 -9.09 -6.58 6.51
N GLU A 80 -8.79 -6.90 7.77
CA GLU A 80 -9.61 -6.51 8.94
C GLU A 80 -9.15 -5.20 9.59
N GLY A 81 -7.86 -4.95 9.57
CA GLY A 81 -7.17 -3.90 10.33
C GLY A 81 -6.89 -4.28 11.78
N ILE A 82 -5.91 -3.58 12.35
CA ILE A 82 -5.54 -3.71 13.76
C ILE A 82 -6.23 -2.61 14.56
N ASP A 83 -6.96 -3.00 15.60
CA ASP A 83 -7.58 -2.08 16.54
C ASP A 83 -6.53 -1.21 17.24
N CYS A 84 -6.78 0.09 17.27
CA CYS A 84 -5.91 1.05 17.92
C CYS A 84 -6.73 2.24 18.45
N LYS A 85 -6.04 3.12 19.16
CA LYS A 85 -6.55 4.45 19.49
C LYS A 85 -5.61 5.50 18.92
N ILE A 86 -6.16 6.59 18.41
CA ILE A 86 -5.39 7.76 18.00
C ILE A 86 -5.74 8.94 18.89
N MET A 87 -4.75 9.74 19.22
CA MET A 87 -4.93 11.06 19.79
C MET A 87 -4.17 12.05 18.92
N ARG A 88 -4.92 13.03 18.38
CA ARG A 88 -4.35 14.05 17.51
C ARG A 88 -3.65 15.09 18.37
N ALA A 89 -2.46 15.55 17.98
CA ALA A 89 -1.70 16.54 18.76
C ALA A 89 -2.49 17.85 18.98
N TYR A 90 -3.35 18.21 18.03
CA TYR A 90 -4.08 19.48 18.01
C TYR A 90 -5.59 19.35 18.28
N ASP A 91 -6.11 18.15 18.61
CA ASP A 91 -7.55 17.93 18.83
C ASP A 91 -7.87 17.78 20.33
N ALA A 92 -8.84 18.57 20.81
CA ALA A 92 -9.33 18.47 22.18
C ALA A 92 -10.23 17.25 22.43
N LYS A 93 -10.57 16.47 21.39
CA LYS A 93 -11.43 15.28 21.49
C LYS A 93 -10.78 14.09 22.19
N GLY A 94 -9.48 14.15 22.51
CA GLY A 94 -8.76 13.09 23.22
C GLY A 94 -8.63 11.79 22.41
N TRP A 95 -8.52 10.66 23.09
CA TRP A 95 -8.35 9.34 22.46
C TRP A 95 -9.60 8.89 21.70
N ARG A 96 -9.40 8.48 20.45
CA ARG A 96 -10.46 7.97 19.57
C ARG A 96 -10.12 6.55 19.12
N ASN A 97 -11.08 5.63 19.25
CA ASN A 97 -10.91 4.26 18.75
C ASN A 97 -10.92 4.26 17.21
N GLY A 98 -10.11 3.40 16.62
CA GLY A 98 -10.03 3.22 15.18
C GLY A 98 -9.28 1.94 14.83
N LYS A 99 -9.01 1.76 13.53
CA LYS A 99 -8.21 0.66 13.02
C LYS A 99 -7.15 1.17 12.06
N ILE A 100 -5.98 0.55 12.08
CA ILE A 100 -4.93 0.75 11.07
C ILE A 100 -4.99 -0.41 10.09
N ARG A 101 -4.94 -0.07 8.79
CA ARG A 101 -4.90 -1.02 7.68
C ARG A 101 -3.83 -0.61 6.70
N VAL A 102 -3.12 -1.59 6.17
CA VAL A 102 -2.17 -1.38 5.07
C VAL A 102 -2.90 -1.59 3.75
N LYS A 103 -2.78 -0.61 2.84
CA LYS A 103 -3.26 -0.74 1.46
C LYS A 103 -2.07 -0.65 0.53
N LEU A 104 -1.94 -1.63 -0.36
CA LEU A 104 -0.92 -1.67 -1.39
C LEU A 104 -1.52 -1.16 -2.69
N ASN A 105 -0.91 -0.13 -3.26
CA ASN A 105 -1.20 0.33 -4.61
C ASN A 105 -0.01 -0.06 -5.50
N ILE A 106 -0.30 -0.72 -6.63
CA ILE A 106 0.71 -1.03 -7.64
C ILE A 106 0.40 -0.15 -8.83
N GLU A 107 1.37 0.65 -9.25
CA GLU A 107 1.27 1.55 -10.38
C GLU A 107 2.07 1.01 -11.56
N PHE A 108 1.53 1.17 -12.76
CA PHE A 108 2.20 0.83 -14.01
C PHE A 108 2.35 2.09 -14.84
N GLU A 109 3.58 2.47 -15.09
CA GLU A 109 3.92 3.65 -15.89
C GLU A 109 4.36 3.21 -17.28
N LEU A 110 3.65 3.73 -18.30
CA LEU A 110 4.08 3.59 -19.69
C LEU A 110 5.07 4.69 -20.01
N TRP A 111 6.28 4.28 -20.39
CA TRP A 111 7.21 5.14 -21.09
C TRP A 111 6.88 5.01 -22.57
N GLU A 112 5.86 5.71 -23.04
CA GLU A 112 5.66 5.87 -24.48
C GLU A 112 6.88 6.63 -25.00
N GLU A 113 7.67 5.98 -25.87
CA GLU A 113 8.57 6.72 -26.74
C GLU A 113 7.68 7.72 -27.45
N LYS A 114 7.95 9.02 -27.27
CA LYS A 114 7.32 10.03 -28.11
C LYS A 114 7.59 9.58 -29.53
N GLU A 115 6.55 9.15 -30.25
CA GLU A 115 6.64 9.05 -31.70
C GLU A 115 7.12 10.42 -32.14
N ASP A 116 8.38 10.49 -32.56
CA ASP A 116 8.89 11.63 -33.28
C ASP A 116 7.98 11.69 -34.52
N GLU A 117 6.98 12.58 -34.51
CA GLU A 117 6.20 12.95 -35.69
C GLU A 117 7.09 13.59 -36.79
N SER A 118 8.42 13.50 -36.67
CA SER A 118 9.37 13.93 -37.66
C SER A 118 9.69 12.78 -38.63
N GLU A 119 9.11 12.93 -39.82
CA GLU A 119 9.43 12.21 -41.05
C GLU A 119 8.85 10.81 -41.20
N SER A 120 7.51 10.75 -41.35
CA SER A 120 6.93 9.68 -42.15
C SER A 120 7.58 9.74 -43.55
N PRO A 121 8.17 8.65 -44.08
CA PRO A 121 8.76 8.63 -45.42
C PRO A 121 7.78 9.00 -46.54
N LEU A 122 6.49 9.05 -46.22
CA LEU A 122 5.38 9.38 -47.11
C LEU A 122 5.15 10.89 -47.25
N ASP A 123 5.64 11.74 -46.35
CA ASP A 123 5.45 13.19 -46.45
C ASP A 123 6.33 13.81 -47.56
N ASN A 124 7.47 13.19 -47.88
CA ASN A 124 8.29 13.54 -49.05
C ASN A 124 7.57 13.35 -50.41
N PHE A 125 6.46 12.59 -50.44
CA PHE A 125 5.66 12.39 -51.65
C PHE A 125 4.52 13.40 -51.81
N ARG A 126 4.14 14.11 -50.74
CA ARG A 126 3.04 15.09 -50.77
C ARG A 126 3.50 16.48 -51.22
N GLU A 127 4.78 16.80 -51.06
CA GLU A 127 5.34 18.11 -51.45
C GLU A 127 5.73 18.21 -52.94
N ASN A 128 5.65 17.12 -53.71
CA ASN A 128 6.03 17.08 -55.13
C ASN A 128 4.83 16.92 -56.09
N GLN A 129 3.62 17.33 -55.70
CA GLN A 129 2.45 17.41 -56.60
C GLN A 129 1.96 18.83 -56.83
#